data_AF-A0A836Q945-F1
#
_entry.id   AF-A0A836Q945-F1
#
_cell.length_a   1.000
_cell.length_b   1.000
_cell.length_c   1.000
_cell.angle_alpha   90.00
_cell.angle_beta   90.00
_cell.angle_gamma   90.00
#
_symmetry.space_group_name_H-M   'P 1'
#
loop_
_entity.id
_entity.type
_entity.pdbx_description
1 polymer ?
#
loop_
_entity_poly.entity_id
_entity_poly.type
_entity_poly.pdbx_seq_one_letter_code
_entity_poly.pdbx_strand_id
1 'polypeptide(L)'
;MSGKDESVTSKNSLMGTKSGKKIIRQAMFKSKGYRQFNQYKEEYETNFPEFARRFANDLLQQIKADSSPNTTQQKFGEEVGSTEIILDSSQIDPIKSKLERFDVLNDRVLRILNSNFVKMTFPVFNALFDASTEYFQDNKDPKLRENIVDGHIIAIDLSEPMDRIVDKDEDLDYLDDYKLMNPYILKLARDKIAKGGEQVLKQFEVGFKDARIGQYIDTKLKQNPTSITEKELDESYKKYRSVMGTAGSNMALSRKPLGEIFQIGMGKASESVGCGNEIEDSIRDKAIKIPSWPLYYSLLENDVRKGFDLTMKKSEAYLSGARKTLDSLPENFSHRNFLEFLFLTVEHYNEFWFKKLQKANIWSELAANLPK
;
A
#
# COMPACT_ATOMS: atom_id res chain seq x y z
N MET A 1 0.26 13.59 0.66
CA MET A 1 -0.39 14.71 -0.09
C MET A 1 -0.41 14.44 -1.60
N SER A 2 -0.71 13.19 -1.96
CA SER A 2 -1.17 12.70 -3.24
C SER A 2 -2.08 11.54 -2.85
N GLY A 3 -3.35 11.61 -3.21
CA GLY A 3 -4.35 10.60 -2.89
C GLY A 3 -5.40 10.63 -4.00
N LYS A 4 -6.24 9.61 -4.10
CA LYS A 4 -7.42 9.60 -4.97
C LYS A 4 -8.30 10.82 -4.68
N ASP A 5 -8.49 11.13 -3.40
CA ASP A 5 -9.23 12.33 -2.97
C ASP A 5 -8.29 13.51 -2.71
N GLU A 6 -8.23 14.43 -3.68
CA GLU A 6 -7.48 15.69 -3.56
C GLU A 6 -8.03 16.58 -2.43
N SER A 7 -9.29 16.39 -2.02
CA SER A 7 -9.94 17.19 -0.98
C SER A 7 -9.24 17.06 0.37
N VAL A 8 -8.60 15.93 0.65
CA VAL A 8 -7.80 15.71 1.88
C VAL A 8 -6.73 16.80 2.00
N THR A 9 -6.10 17.17 0.88
CA THR A 9 -4.97 18.10 0.86
C THR A 9 -5.37 19.57 0.66
N SER A 10 -6.66 19.86 0.53
CA SER A 10 -7.15 21.23 0.36
C SER A 10 -6.79 22.10 1.57
N LYS A 11 -6.63 23.41 1.34
CA LYS A 11 -6.33 24.38 2.41
C LYS A 11 -7.33 24.30 3.57
N ASN A 12 -8.62 24.12 3.25
CA ASN A 12 -9.68 24.01 4.26
C ASN A 12 -9.55 22.73 5.09
N SER A 13 -9.21 21.60 4.45
CA SER A 13 -8.97 20.32 5.12
C SER A 13 -7.76 20.37 6.03
N LEU A 14 -6.64 20.94 5.54
CA LEU A 14 -5.43 21.13 6.34
C LEU A 14 -5.69 22.03 7.56
N MET A 15 -6.41 23.14 7.40
CA MET A 15 -6.81 24.01 8.51
C MET A 15 -7.76 23.31 9.50
N GLY A 16 -8.45 22.26 9.06
CA GLY A 16 -9.43 21.53 9.84
C GLY A 16 -8.82 20.58 10.88
N THR A 17 -7.52 20.31 10.85
CA THR A 17 -6.84 19.28 11.65
C THR A 17 -5.65 19.88 12.39
N LYS A 18 -5.22 19.27 13.51
CA LYS A 18 -4.04 19.74 14.26
C LYS A 18 -2.78 19.54 13.42
N SER A 19 -2.68 18.38 12.77
CA SER A 19 -1.54 18.01 11.95
C SER A 19 -1.49 18.78 10.63
N GLY A 20 -2.64 19.06 10.00
CA GLY A 20 -2.71 19.90 8.81
C GLY A 20 -2.28 21.36 9.05
N LYS A 21 -2.58 21.93 10.23
CA LYS A 21 -2.05 23.25 10.62
C LYS A 21 -0.52 23.24 10.75
N LYS A 22 0.07 22.16 11.28
CA LYS A 22 1.53 22.00 11.33
C LYS A 22 2.13 21.89 9.92
N ILE A 23 1.48 21.15 9.02
CA ILE A 23 1.87 21.06 7.61
C ILE A 23 1.89 22.45 6.95
N ILE A 24 0.81 23.24 7.11
CA ILE A 24 0.73 24.61 6.58
C ILE A 24 1.87 25.47 7.12
N ARG A 25 2.15 25.38 8.43
CA ARG A 25 3.26 26.12 9.05
C ARG A 25 4.59 25.74 8.42
N GLN A 26 4.88 24.45 8.27
CA GLN A 26 6.12 23.98 7.64
C GLN A 26 6.24 24.39 6.18
N ALA A 27 5.13 24.41 5.43
CA ALA A 27 5.08 24.89 4.06
C ALA A 27 5.37 26.39 3.98
N MET A 28 4.74 27.20 4.84
CA MET A 28 4.96 28.66 4.91
C MET A 28 6.42 29.02 5.19
N PHE A 29 7.06 28.30 6.11
CA PHE A 29 8.47 28.52 6.44
C PHE A 29 9.44 27.76 5.53
N LYS A 30 8.95 27.04 4.52
CA LYS A 30 9.76 26.20 3.61
C LYS A 30 10.77 25.32 4.39
N SER A 31 10.29 24.63 5.42
CA SER A 31 11.13 23.77 6.27
C SER A 31 11.93 22.77 5.42
N LYS A 32 13.07 22.28 5.94
CA LYS A 32 13.87 21.27 5.22
C LYS A 32 13.02 20.05 4.83
N GLY A 33 12.21 19.55 5.77
CA GLY A 33 11.31 18.41 5.53
C GLY A 33 10.27 18.68 4.45
N TYR A 34 9.64 19.88 4.45
CA TYR A 34 8.69 20.27 3.41
C TYR A 34 9.35 20.38 2.02
N ARG A 35 10.56 20.96 1.95
CA ARG A 35 11.29 21.07 0.67
C ARG A 35 11.64 19.71 0.09
N GLN A 36 12.16 18.79 0.92
CA GLN A 36 12.44 17.41 0.50
C GLN A 36 11.14 16.71 0.08
N PHE A 37 10.05 16.90 0.83
CA PHE A 37 8.75 16.32 0.48
C PHE A 37 8.26 16.82 -0.89
N ASN A 38 8.31 18.12 -1.15
CA ASN A 38 7.89 18.69 -2.43
C ASN A 38 8.77 18.20 -3.59
N GLN A 39 10.08 18.08 -3.40
CA GLN A 39 10.99 17.54 -4.42
C GLN A 39 10.52 16.16 -4.90
N TYR A 40 10.25 15.23 -3.97
CA TYR A 40 9.80 13.88 -4.33
C TYR A 40 8.37 13.84 -4.86
N LYS A 41 7.51 14.78 -4.45
CA LYS A 41 6.16 14.95 -5.00
C LYS A 41 6.22 15.41 -6.47
N GLU A 42 7.04 16.40 -6.79
CA GLU A 42 7.23 16.92 -8.15
C GLU A 42 7.89 15.85 -9.05
N GLU A 43 8.85 15.10 -8.51
CA GLU A 43 9.45 13.97 -9.21
C GLU A 43 8.40 12.90 -9.54
N TYR A 44 7.54 12.54 -8.58
CA TYR A 44 6.44 11.61 -8.82
C TYR A 44 5.50 12.12 -9.92
N GLU A 45 5.06 13.38 -9.86
CA GLU A 45 4.15 13.96 -10.86
C GLU A 45 4.72 13.90 -12.28
N THR A 46 6.05 13.98 -12.40
CA THR A 46 6.75 13.89 -13.69
C THR A 46 6.99 12.44 -14.13
N ASN A 47 7.43 11.57 -13.22
CA ASN A 47 7.96 10.24 -13.55
C ASN A 47 6.90 9.13 -13.51
N PHE A 48 5.79 9.33 -12.81
CA PHE A 48 4.76 8.29 -12.66
C PHE A 48 4.08 7.90 -13.99
N PRO A 49 3.75 8.83 -14.91
CA PRO A 49 3.24 8.46 -16.23
C PRO A 49 4.22 7.60 -17.04
N GLU A 50 5.51 7.90 -16.95
CA GLU A 50 6.56 7.11 -17.59
C GLU A 50 6.70 5.72 -16.97
N PHE A 51 6.62 5.62 -15.64
CA PHE A 51 6.55 4.34 -14.94
C PHE A 51 5.37 3.49 -15.40
N ALA A 52 4.15 4.05 -15.43
CA ALA A 52 2.95 3.34 -15.86
C ALA A 52 3.11 2.79 -17.30
N ARG A 53 3.65 3.61 -18.21
CA ARG A 53 3.94 3.19 -19.58
C ARG A 53 4.99 2.08 -19.65
N ARG A 54 6.07 2.16 -18.87
CA ARG A 54 7.07 1.07 -18.79
C ARG A 54 6.47 -0.20 -18.26
N PHE A 55 5.66 -0.13 -17.20
CA PHE A 55 4.99 -1.29 -16.62
C PHE A 55 4.06 -1.98 -17.63
N ALA A 56 3.22 -1.23 -18.34
CA ALA A 56 2.35 -1.79 -19.38
C ALA A 56 3.14 -2.46 -20.52
N ASN A 57 4.26 -1.85 -20.96
CA ASN A 57 5.12 -2.45 -21.98
C ASN A 57 5.81 -3.73 -21.52
N ASP A 58 6.39 -3.71 -20.31
CA ASP A 58 7.04 -4.88 -19.72
C ASP A 58 6.04 -6.03 -19.56
N LEU A 59 4.81 -5.72 -19.11
CA LEU A 59 3.73 -6.70 -18.95
C LEU A 59 3.27 -7.28 -20.29
N LEU A 60 3.14 -6.43 -21.31
CA LEU A 60 2.80 -6.88 -22.67
C LEU A 60 3.85 -7.84 -23.22
N GLN A 61 5.13 -7.56 -22.98
CA GLN A 61 6.23 -8.44 -23.40
C GLN A 61 6.16 -9.80 -22.70
N GLN A 62 5.89 -9.83 -21.39
CA GLN A 62 5.74 -11.10 -20.66
C GLN A 62 4.57 -11.93 -21.19
N ILE A 63 3.41 -11.32 -21.41
CA ILE A 63 2.21 -12.01 -21.91
C ILE A 63 2.48 -12.60 -23.29
N LYS A 64 3.09 -11.83 -24.20
CA LYS A 64 3.41 -12.29 -25.57
C LYS A 64 4.46 -13.40 -25.59
N ALA A 65 5.43 -13.34 -24.69
CA ALA A 65 6.52 -14.31 -24.62
C ALA A 65 6.09 -15.66 -24.02
N ASP A 66 4.97 -15.72 -23.30
CA ASP A 66 4.50 -16.96 -22.67
C ASP A 66 3.83 -17.91 -23.67
N SER A 67 4.53 -18.99 -24.02
CA SER A 67 4.04 -20.07 -24.88
C SER A 67 3.15 -21.08 -24.15
N SER A 68 3.00 -20.99 -22.83
CA SER A 68 2.24 -21.96 -22.01
C SER A 68 1.48 -21.27 -20.87
N PRO A 69 0.57 -20.33 -21.19
CA PRO A 69 -0.12 -19.50 -20.21
C PRO A 69 -0.95 -20.30 -19.20
N ASN A 70 -1.48 -21.47 -19.58
CA ASN A 70 -2.14 -22.37 -18.63
C ASN A 70 -1.19 -22.88 -17.55
N THR A 71 0.02 -23.32 -17.92
CA THR A 71 1.02 -23.76 -16.95
C THR A 71 1.43 -22.62 -16.01
N THR A 72 1.57 -21.41 -16.54
CA THR A 72 1.86 -20.21 -15.75
C THR A 72 0.76 -19.90 -14.75
N GLN A 73 -0.51 -19.94 -15.18
CA GLN A 73 -1.67 -19.78 -14.30
C GLN A 73 -1.71 -20.84 -13.20
N GLN A 74 -1.57 -22.12 -13.54
CA GLN A 74 -1.61 -23.22 -12.56
C GLN A 74 -0.49 -23.09 -11.51
N LYS A 75 0.75 -22.82 -11.94
CA LYS A 75 1.88 -22.59 -11.02
C LYS A 75 1.62 -21.42 -10.08
N PHE A 76 1.02 -20.34 -10.59
CA PHE A 76 0.67 -19.20 -9.76
C PHE A 76 -0.44 -19.55 -8.76
N GLY A 77 -1.50 -20.24 -9.20
CA GLY A 77 -2.58 -20.73 -8.33
C GLY A 77 -2.09 -21.70 -7.23
N GLU A 78 -1.15 -22.57 -7.57
CA GLU A 78 -0.45 -23.43 -6.60
C GLU A 78 0.40 -22.62 -5.64
N GLU A 79 1.19 -21.67 -6.19
CA GLU A 79 2.05 -20.82 -5.39
C GLU A 79 1.21 -20.09 -4.37
N VAL A 80 0.20 -19.33 -4.80
CA VAL A 80 -0.68 -18.49 -3.96
C VAL A 80 -1.64 -19.29 -3.07
N GLY A 81 -1.92 -20.55 -3.42
CA GLY A 81 -2.87 -21.42 -2.71
C GLY A 81 -4.33 -21.07 -2.97
N SER A 82 -4.67 -20.52 -4.14
CA SER A 82 -6.06 -20.21 -4.52
C SER A 82 -6.29 -20.43 -6.01
N THR A 83 -7.34 -21.20 -6.33
CA THR A 83 -7.81 -21.40 -7.71
C THR A 83 -8.79 -20.31 -8.15
N GLU A 84 -9.31 -19.49 -7.23
CA GLU A 84 -10.23 -18.40 -7.57
C GLU A 84 -9.54 -17.28 -8.35
N ILE A 85 -8.23 -17.13 -8.16
CA ILE A 85 -7.43 -16.06 -8.76
C ILE A 85 -6.82 -16.43 -10.12
N ILE A 86 -7.14 -17.61 -10.64
CA ILE A 86 -6.71 -18.07 -11.95
C ILE A 86 -7.91 -18.21 -12.90
N LEU A 87 -7.62 -18.22 -14.20
CA LEU A 87 -8.61 -18.47 -15.25
C LEU A 87 -8.85 -19.96 -15.47
N ASP A 88 -10.07 -20.30 -15.89
CA ASP A 88 -10.32 -21.61 -16.48
C ASP A 88 -9.55 -21.74 -17.80
N SER A 89 -9.08 -22.95 -18.12
CA SER A 89 -8.23 -23.17 -19.29
C SER A 89 -8.86 -22.71 -20.62
N SER A 90 -10.19 -22.80 -20.74
CA SER A 90 -10.95 -22.35 -21.91
C SER A 90 -11.00 -20.82 -22.06
N GLN A 91 -10.79 -20.07 -20.98
CA GLN A 91 -10.83 -18.60 -20.97
C GLN A 91 -9.47 -17.98 -21.28
N ILE A 92 -8.38 -18.74 -21.15
CA ILE A 92 -7.01 -18.21 -21.25
C ILE A 92 -6.72 -17.59 -22.61
N ASP A 93 -6.95 -18.31 -23.71
CA ASP A 93 -6.60 -17.82 -25.05
C ASP A 93 -7.43 -16.59 -25.49
N PRO A 94 -8.76 -16.54 -25.25
CA PRO A 94 -9.55 -15.34 -25.50
C PRO A 94 -9.06 -14.11 -24.71
N ILE A 95 -8.79 -14.26 -23.41
CA ILE A 95 -8.36 -13.16 -22.55
C ILE A 95 -6.93 -12.72 -22.89
N LYS A 96 -6.03 -13.66 -23.18
CA LYS A 96 -4.67 -13.38 -23.64
C LYS A 96 -4.70 -12.56 -24.94
N SER A 97 -5.44 -13.01 -25.94
CA SER A 97 -5.57 -12.30 -27.23
C SER A 97 -6.10 -10.88 -27.05
N LYS A 98 -7.03 -10.68 -26.12
CA LYS A 98 -7.56 -9.35 -25.76
C LYS A 98 -6.47 -8.46 -25.14
N LEU A 99 -5.67 -9.00 -24.20
CA LEU A 99 -4.63 -8.27 -23.46
C LEU A 99 -3.32 -8.07 -24.23
N GLU A 100 -3.13 -8.73 -25.38
CA GLU A 100 -2.03 -8.43 -26.29
C GLU A 100 -2.18 -7.10 -27.04
N ARG A 101 -3.34 -6.44 -26.91
CA ARG A 101 -3.58 -5.07 -27.35
C ARG A 101 -3.12 -4.08 -26.28
N PHE A 102 -2.16 -3.22 -26.63
CA PHE A 102 -1.52 -2.32 -25.68
C PHE A 102 -2.51 -1.37 -25.01
N ASP A 103 -3.47 -0.81 -25.75
CA ASP A 103 -4.49 0.09 -25.23
C ASP A 103 -5.34 -0.56 -24.14
N VAL A 104 -5.73 -1.82 -24.34
CA VAL A 104 -6.49 -2.59 -23.36
C VAL A 104 -5.67 -2.88 -22.12
N LEU A 105 -4.44 -3.39 -22.29
CA LEU A 105 -3.57 -3.71 -21.17
C LEU A 105 -3.19 -2.46 -20.37
N ASN A 106 -2.89 -1.36 -21.06
CA ASN A 106 -2.54 -0.09 -20.44
C ASN A 106 -3.71 0.49 -19.66
N ASP A 107 -4.96 0.37 -20.14
CA ASP A 107 -6.14 0.73 -19.35
C ASP A 107 -6.20 -0.06 -18.03
N ARG A 108 -5.97 -1.39 -18.08
CA ARG A 108 -5.95 -2.21 -16.86
C ARG A 108 -4.85 -1.80 -15.90
N VAL A 109 -3.63 -1.57 -16.41
CA VAL A 109 -2.51 -1.09 -15.61
C VAL A 109 -2.83 0.25 -14.95
N LEU A 110 -3.41 1.22 -15.68
CA LEU A 110 -3.77 2.52 -15.12
C LEU A 110 -4.86 2.43 -14.04
N ARG A 111 -5.81 1.49 -14.17
CA ARG A 111 -6.85 1.25 -13.16
C ARG A 111 -6.27 0.73 -11.85
N ILE A 112 -5.34 -0.21 -11.94
CA ILE A 112 -4.71 -0.81 -10.75
C ILE A 112 -3.79 0.23 -10.08
N LEU A 113 -2.95 0.91 -10.87
CA LEU A 113 -2.05 1.98 -10.41
C LEU A 113 -2.76 3.18 -9.80
N ASN A 114 -4.04 3.36 -10.11
CA ASN A 114 -4.89 4.31 -9.41
C ASN A 114 -5.24 3.75 -8.02
N SER A 115 -4.27 3.74 -7.10
CA SER A 115 -4.43 3.34 -5.69
C SER A 115 -3.83 4.41 -4.77
N ASN A 116 -4.45 4.66 -3.60
CA ASN A 116 -3.89 5.54 -2.58
C ASN A 116 -2.50 5.04 -2.13
N PHE A 117 -2.35 3.72 -1.99
CA PHE A 117 -1.08 3.13 -1.56
C PHE A 117 0.03 3.40 -2.58
N VAL A 118 -0.20 3.12 -3.86
CA VAL A 118 0.77 3.37 -4.94
C VAL A 118 1.19 4.84 -5.00
N LYS A 119 0.21 5.75 -5.04
CA LYS A 119 0.46 7.20 -5.17
C LYS A 119 1.20 7.77 -3.96
N MET A 120 1.02 7.20 -2.78
CA MET A 120 1.70 7.64 -1.55
C MET A 120 3.08 7.02 -1.39
N THR A 121 3.30 5.77 -1.80
CA THR A 121 4.57 5.06 -1.57
C THR A 121 5.63 5.37 -2.61
N PHE A 122 5.26 5.62 -3.86
CA PHE A 122 6.21 5.94 -4.93
C PHE A 122 7.20 7.06 -4.56
N PRO A 123 6.78 8.25 -4.11
CA PRO A 123 7.73 9.28 -3.69
C PRO A 123 8.54 8.90 -2.44
N VAL A 124 7.96 8.11 -1.53
CA VAL A 124 8.64 7.67 -0.30
C VAL A 124 9.76 6.68 -0.60
N PHE A 125 9.54 5.73 -1.49
CA PHE A 125 10.56 4.75 -1.89
C PHE A 125 11.74 5.40 -2.59
N ASN A 126 11.48 6.34 -3.50
CA ASN A 126 12.53 7.16 -4.10
C ASN A 126 13.34 7.92 -3.03
N ALA A 127 12.66 8.53 -2.06
CA ALA A 127 13.33 9.25 -0.97
C ALA A 127 14.18 8.35 -0.06
N LEU A 128 13.65 7.19 0.31
CA LEU A 128 14.37 6.22 1.14
C LEU A 128 15.58 5.63 0.42
N PHE A 129 15.43 5.32 -0.87
CA PHE A 129 16.53 4.81 -1.67
C PHE A 129 17.65 5.84 -1.80
N ASP A 130 17.31 7.08 -2.16
CA ASP A 130 18.29 8.16 -2.29
C ASP A 130 19.01 8.44 -0.96
N ALA A 131 18.27 8.46 0.15
CA ALA A 131 18.83 8.66 1.48
C ALA A 131 19.78 7.53 1.88
N SER A 132 19.45 6.28 1.51
CA SER A 132 20.31 5.13 1.72
C SER A 132 21.59 5.23 0.88
N THR A 133 21.46 5.49 -0.42
CA THR A 133 22.60 5.68 -1.34
C THR A 133 23.54 6.77 -0.83
N GLU A 134 23.00 7.90 -0.34
CA GLU A 134 23.79 8.98 0.25
C GLU A 134 24.51 8.54 1.54
N TYR A 135 23.80 7.87 2.45
CA TYR A 135 24.38 7.42 3.72
C TYR A 135 25.51 6.40 3.54
N PHE A 136 25.31 5.40 2.67
CA PHE A 136 26.32 4.37 2.38
C PHE A 136 27.39 4.84 1.39
N GLN A 137 27.27 6.06 0.83
CA GLN A 137 28.18 6.62 -0.17
C GLN A 137 28.29 5.76 -1.43
N ASP A 138 27.16 5.13 -1.83
CA ASP A 138 27.14 4.33 -3.04
C ASP A 138 27.19 5.23 -4.29
N ASN A 139 27.65 4.66 -5.39
CA ASN A 139 27.50 5.28 -6.70
C ASN A 139 26.00 5.43 -7.01
N LYS A 140 25.60 6.61 -7.46
CA LYS A 140 24.25 6.85 -7.95
C LYS A 140 24.04 6.07 -9.25
N ASP A 141 23.34 4.94 -9.16
CA ASP A 141 22.87 4.16 -10.31
C ASP A 141 21.37 4.41 -10.50
N PRO A 142 20.98 5.28 -11.46
CA PRO A 142 19.57 5.56 -11.73
C PRO A 142 18.78 4.32 -12.13
N LYS A 143 19.42 3.35 -12.80
CA LYS A 143 18.72 2.16 -13.28
C LYS A 143 18.46 1.18 -12.14
N LEU A 144 19.40 1.04 -11.20
CA LEU A 144 19.18 0.25 -10.00
C LEU A 144 18.05 0.85 -9.16
N ARG A 145 18.07 2.17 -8.94
CA ARG A 145 16.98 2.90 -8.25
C ARG A 145 15.63 2.63 -8.90
N GLU A 146 15.54 2.82 -10.22
CA GLU A 146 14.32 2.55 -10.99
C GLU A 146 13.85 1.11 -10.80
N ASN A 147 14.73 0.11 -10.97
CA ASN A 147 14.35 -1.29 -10.81
C ASN A 147 13.83 -1.59 -9.41
N ILE A 148 14.49 -1.11 -8.37
CA ILE A 148 14.09 -1.39 -6.98
C ILE A 148 12.77 -0.71 -6.62
N VAL A 149 12.62 0.57 -6.97
CA VAL A 149 11.38 1.30 -6.71
C VAL A 149 10.24 0.74 -7.55
N ASP A 150 10.39 0.64 -8.87
CA ASP A 150 9.34 0.15 -9.78
C ASP A 150 8.93 -1.28 -9.41
N GLY A 151 9.90 -2.15 -9.09
CA GLY A 151 9.62 -3.54 -8.69
C GLY A 151 8.76 -3.64 -7.44
N HIS A 152 9.04 -2.83 -6.41
CA HIS A 152 8.23 -2.80 -5.20
C HIS A 152 6.87 -2.11 -5.40
N ILE A 153 6.77 -1.12 -6.27
CA ILE A 153 5.49 -0.50 -6.61
C ILE A 153 4.60 -1.51 -7.36
N ILE A 154 5.14 -2.23 -8.35
CA ILE A 154 4.42 -3.32 -9.06
C ILE A 154 3.98 -4.41 -8.08
N ALA A 155 4.82 -4.77 -7.10
CA ALA A 155 4.45 -5.75 -6.08
C ALA A 155 3.32 -5.29 -5.16
N ILE A 156 3.32 -4.00 -4.76
CA ILE A 156 2.21 -3.42 -3.99
C ILE A 156 0.94 -3.40 -4.85
N ASP A 157 1.08 -3.02 -6.11
CA ASP A 157 -0.01 -2.93 -7.08
C ASP A 157 -0.69 -4.29 -7.29
N LEU A 158 0.06 -5.41 -7.24
CA LEU A 158 -0.49 -6.79 -7.31
C LEU A 158 -1.54 -7.09 -6.23
N SER A 159 -1.53 -6.39 -5.09
CA SER A 159 -2.56 -6.60 -4.06
C SER A 159 -3.96 -6.13 -4.51
N GLU A 160 -4.05 -5.06 -5.29
CA GLU A 160 -5.32 -4.49 -5.77
C GLU A 160 -6.10 -5.43 -6.72
N PRO A 161 -5.53 -6.01 -7.80
CA PRO A 161 -6.26 -6.93 -8.67
C PRO A 161 -6.62 -8.23 -7.93
N MET A 162 -5.78 -8.67 -6.99
CA MET A 162 -6.08 -9.85 -6.15
C MET A 162 -7.25 -9.56 -5.20
N ASP A 163 -7.27 -8.41 -4.53
CA ASP A 163 -8.38 -8.01 -3.66
C ASP A 163 -9.67 -7.86 -4.46
N ARG A 164 -9.65 -7.21 -5.64
CA ARG A 164 -10.83 -7.08 -6.51
C ARG A 164 -11.42 -8.42 -6.96
N ILE A 165 -10.58 -9.42 -7.25
CA ILE A 165 -11.04 -10.77 -7.64
C ILE A 165 -11.74 -11.46 -6.46
N VAL A 166 -11.18 -11.34 -5.26
CA VAL A 166 -11.68 -12.00 -4.05
C VAL A 166 -12.94 -11.30 -3.52
N ASP A 167 -12.91 -9.97 -3.42
CA ASP A 167 -13.96 -9.17 -2.80
C ASP A 167 -15.08 -8.81 -3.78
N LYS A 168 -14.83 -8.81 -5.09
CA LYS A 168 -15.81 -8.51 -6.15
C LYS A 168 -16.52 -7.17 -5.91
N ASP A 169 -15.76 -6.14 -5.59
CA ASP A 169 -16.24 -4.82 -5.21
C ASP A 169 -16.04 -3.76 -6.29
N GLU A 170 -14.99 -3.87 -7.11
CA GLU A 170 -14.63 -2.94 -8.19
C GLU A 170 -14.27 -3.69 -9.49
N ASP A 171 -14.47 -3.03 -10.64
CA ASP A 171 -13.99 -3.50 -11.96
C ASP A 171 -14.46 -4.95 -12.32
N LEU A 172 -15.72 -5.29 -11.99
CA LEU A 172 -16.30 -6.62 -12.17
C LEU A 172 -16.17 -7.18 -13.60
N ASP A 173 -16.24 -6.31 -14.61
CA ASP A 173 -16.12 -6.69 -16.03
C ASP A 173 -14.68 -7.05 -16.44
N TYR A 174 -13.70 -6.82 -15.55
CA TYR A 174 -12.27 -6.97 -15.82
C TYR A 174 -11.57 -8.00 -14.92
N LEU A 175 -12.31 -8.73 -14.08
CA LEU A 175 -11.73 -9.72 -13.17
C LEU A 175 -10.92 -10.80 -13.92
N ASP A 176 -11.41 -11.25 -15.08
CA ASP A 176 -10.69 -12.22 -15.90
C ASP A 176 -9.39 -11.66 -16.49
N ASP A 177 -9.38 -10.37 -16.84
CA ASP A 177 -8.16 -9.69 -17.29
C ASP A 177 -7.11 -9.69 -16.16
N TYR A 178 -7.54 -9.36 -14.93
CA TYR A 178 -6.67 -9.37 -13.75
C TYR A 178 -6.14 -10.76 -13.41
N LYS A 179 -6.97 -11.80 -13.48
CA LYS A 179 -6.54 -13.18 -13.30
C LYS A 179 -5.42 -13.56 -14.26
N LEU A 180 -5.54 -13.19 -15.55
CA LEU A 180 -4.45 -13.43 -16.52
C LEU A 180 -3.17 -12.67 -16.14
N MET A 181 -3.30 -11.38 -15.76
CA MET A 181 -2.17 -10.48 -15.51
C MET A 181 -1.34 -10.84 -14.27
N ASN A 182 -1.99 -11.29 -13.18
CA ASN A 182 -1.38 -11.52 -11.86
C ASN A 182 -0.03 -12.28 -11.87
N PRO A 183 0.10 -13.47 -12.50
CA PRO A 183 1.38 -14.18 -12.53
C PRO A 183 2.51 -13.37 -13.19
N TYR A 184 2.18 -12.63 -14.26
CA TYR A 184 3.16 -11.82 -14.98
C TYR A 184 3.55 -10.56 -14.20
N ILE A 185 2.60 -9.94 -13.49
CA ILE A 185 2.87 -8.82 -12.57
C ILE A 185 3.85 -9.27 -11.47
N LEU A 186 3.58 -10.40 -10.82
CA LEU A 186 4.47 -10.95 -9.79
C LEU A 186 5.86 -11.27 -10.34
N LYS A 187 5.94 -11.86 -11.53
CA LYS A 187 7.21 -12.13 -12.21
C LYS A 187 7.99 -10.85 -12.48
N LEU A 188 7.34 -9.81 -12.99
CA LEU A 188 7.99 -8.51 -13.26
C LEU A 188 8.53 -7.86 -11.99
N ALA A 189 7.76 -7.88 -10.90
CA ALA A 189 8.21 -7.39 -9.61
C ALA A 189 9.49 -8.12 -9.18
N ARG A 190 9.49 -9.46 -9.22
CA ARG A 190 10.67 -10.29 -8.89
C ARG A 190 11.88 -9.96 -9.76
N ASP A 191 11.69 -9.92 -11.07
CA ASP A 191 12.78 -9.66 -12.04
C ASP A 191 13.45 -8.30 -11.81
N LYS A 192 12.67 -7.28 -11.43
CA LYS A 192 13.17 -5.95 -11.09
C LYS A 192 13.83 -5.90 -9.71
N ILE A 193 13.18 -6.45 -8.67
CA ILE A 193 13.70 -6.48 -7.30
C ILE A 193 15.01 -7.27 -7.22
N ALA A 194 15.14 -8.37 -7.97
CA ALA A 194 16.35 -9.19 -8.03
C ALA A 194 17.59 -8.42 -8.50
N LYS A 195 17.43 -7.27 -9.18
CA LYS A 195 18.56 -6.41 -9.57
C LYS A 195 19.29 -5.80 -8.37
N GLY A 196 18.67 -5.76 -7.20
CA GLY A 196 19.31 -5.37 -5.94
C GLY A 196 20.14 -6.47 -5.27
N GLY A 197 20.14 -7.67 -5.82
CA GLY A 197 20.85 -8.83 -5.30
C GLY A 197 19.95 -9.82 -4.56
N GLU A 198 20.53 -10.99 -4.25
CA GLU A 198 19.81 -12.14 -3.69
C GLU A 198 19.14 -11.81 -2.35
N GLN A 199 19.80 -11.06 -1.48
CA GLN A 199 19.25 -10.70 -0.18
C GLN A 199 18.01 -9.79 -0.30
N VAL A 200 18.01 -8.88 -1.28
CA VAL A 200 16.88 -7.98 -1.57
C VAL A 200 15.68 -8.78 -2.07
N LEU A 201 15.90 -9.72 -3.00
CA LEU A 201 14.84 -10.63 -3.46
C LEU A 201 14.31 -11.50 -2.31
N LYS A 202 15.21 -12.08 -1.50
CA LYS A 202 14.82 -12.89 -0.34
C LYS A 202 13.93 -12.11 0.64
N GLN A 203 14.27 -10.86 0.91
CA GLN A 203 13.48 -9.99 1.79
C GLN A 203 12.08 -9.73 1.20
N PHE A 204 11.99 -9.53 -0.11
CA PHE A 204 10.70 -9.44 -0.81
C PHE A 204 9.88 -10.74 -0.66
N GLU A 205 10.46 -11.91 -0.92
CA GLU A 205 9.75 -13.20 -0.84
C GLU A 205 9.21 -13.49 0.57
N VAL A 206 9.97 -13.14 1.62
CA VAL A 206 9.48 -13.22 3.01
C VAL A 206 8.24 -12.34 3.20
N GLY A 207 8.30 -11.09 2.76
CA GLY A 207 7.17 -10.17 2.85
C GLY A 207 5.95 -10.64 2.06
N PHE A 208 6.16 -11.17 0.86
CA PHE A 208 5.09 -11.71 0.00
C PHE A 208 4.41 -12.92 0.65
N LYS A 209 5.19 -13.84 1.24
CA LYS A 209 4.65 -14.98 1.99
C LYS A 209 3.83 -14.53 3.20
N ASP A 210 4.34 -13.59 3.99
CA ASP A 210 3.64 -13.08 5.17
C ASP A 210 2.36 -12.32 4.79
N ALA A 211 2.38 -11.57 3.68
CA ALA A 211 1.21 -10.87 3.16
C ALA A 211 0.08 -11.83 2.78
N ARG A 212 0.42 -12.97 2.16
CA ARG A 212 -0.54 -14.02 1.84
C ARG A 212 -1.13 -14.69 3.06
N ILE A 213 -0.33 -14.94 4.10
CA ILE A 213 -0.84 -15.44 5.38
C ILE A 213 -1.83 -14.43 5.96
N GLY A 214 -1.50 -13.13 5.95
CA GLY A 214 -2.39 -12.06 6.38
C GLY A 214 -3.72 -12.04 5.60
N GLN A 215 -3.67 -12.21 4.27
CA GLN A 215 -4.87 -12.28 3.43
C GLN A 215 -5.73 -13.51 3.72
N TYR A 216 -5.11 -14.68 3.91
CA TYR A 216 -5.85 -15.89 4.29
C TYR A 216 -6.58 -15.71 5.63
N ILE A 217 -5.92 -15.08 6.60
CA ILE A 217 -6.52 -14.75 7.90
C ILE A 217 -7.67 -13.75 7.70
N ASP A 218 -7.49 -12.70 6.88
CA ASP A 218 -8.54 -11.72 6.53
C ASP A 218 -9.81 -12.41 6.02
N THR A 219 -9.69 -13.29 5.02
CA THR A 219 -10.81 -14.09 4.49
C THR A 219 -11.46 -14.96 5.56
N LYS A 220 -10.67 -15.59 6.44
CA LYS A 220 -11.21 -16.42 7.53
C LYS A 220 -12.00 -15.58 8.54
N LEU A 221 -11.53 -14.39 8.89
CA LEU A 221 -12.21 -13.51 9.84
C LEU A 221 -13.53 -12.96 9.30
N LYS A 222 -13.66 -12.81 7.97
CA LYS A 222 -14.95 -12.47 7.32
C LYS A 222 -16.03 -13.53 7.59
N GLN A 223 -15.68 -14.79 7.87
CA GLN A 223 -16.65 -15.87 8.11
C GLN A 223 -17.27 -15.85 9.51
N ASN A 224 -16.56 -15.30 10.51
CA ASN A 224 -17.07 -15.18 11.89
C ASN A 224 -16.71 -13.81 12.49
N PRO A 225 -17.31 -12.72 11.97
CA PRO A 225 -16.86 -11.36 12.27
C PRO A 225 -17.17 -10.91 13.70
N THR A 226 -18.07 -11.58 14.41
CA THR A 226 -18.47 -11.23 15.78
C THR A 226 -17.52 -11.78 16.85
N SER A 227 -16.64 -12.72 16.49
CA SER A 227 -15.75 -13.41 17.44
C SER A 227 -14.26 -13.13 17.20
N ILE A 228 -13.94 -12.06 16.46
CA ILE A 228 -12.56 -11.68 16.12
C ILE A 228 -11.79 -11.29 17.40
N THR A 229 -10.63 -11.90 17.61
CA THR A 229 -9.72 -11.51 18.71
C THR A 229 -8.73 -10.42 18.27
N GLU A 230 -8.20 -9.64 19.23
CA GLU A 230 -7.16 -8.64 18.93
C GLU A 230 -5.94 -9.28 18.24
N LYS A 231 -5.55 -10.48 18.68
CA LYS A 231 -4.41 -11.20 18.10
C LYS A 231 -4.64 -11.55 16.64
N GLU A 232 -5.81 -12.11 16.31
CA GLU A 232 -6.15 -12.44 14.92
C GLU A 232 -6.20 -11.19 14.04
N LEU A 233 -6.70 -10.08 14.59
CA LEU A 233 -6.74 -8.81 13.86
C LEU A 233 -5.34 -8.21 13.63
N ASP A 234 -4.44 -8.24 14.64
CA ASP A 234 -3.03 -7.85 14.46
C ASP A 234 -2.33 -8.76 13.44
N GLU A 235 -2.65 -10.06 13.43
CA GLU A 235 -2.12 -11.00 12.44
C GLU A 235 -2.63 -10.74 11.01
N SER A 236 -3.91 -10.41 10.83
CA SER A 236 -4.46 -9.98 9.53
C SER A 236 -3.77 -8.70 9.03
N TYR A 237 -3.53 -7.76 9.95
CA TYR A 237 -2.81 -6.50 9.67
C TYR A 237 -1.34 -6.69 9.27
N LYS A 238 -0.76 -7.87 9.49
CA LYS A 238 0.59 -8.20 9.02
C LYS A 238 0.73 -8.02 7.50
N LYS A 239 -0.35 -8.04 6.71
CA LYS A 239 -0.26 -7.78 5.26
C LYS A 239 0.37 -6.42 4.95
N TYR A 240 -0.13 -5.35 5.56
CA TYR A 240 0.39 -3.99 5.37
C TYR A 240 1.80 -3.83 5.95
N ARG A 241 2.04 -4.42 7.14
CA ARG A 241 3.34 -4.37 7.82
C ARG A 241 4.42 -5.07 7.00
N SER A 242 4.10 -6.24 6.45
CA SER A 242 5.06 -7.10 5.76
C SER A 242 5.43 -6.52 4.40
N VAL A 243 4.44 -6.17 3.57
CA VAL A 243 4.72 -5.59 2.24
C VAL A 243 5.49 -4.27 2.36
N MET A 244 5.02 -3.35 3.20
CA MET A 244 5.65 -2.03 3.33
C MET A 244 6.97 -2.09 4.09
N GLY A 245 7.08 -2.96 5.10
CA GLY A 245 8.31 -3.15 5.85
C GLY A 245 9.41 -3.77 5.00
N THR A 246 9.14 -4.86 4.27
CA THR A 246 10.17 -5.48 3.42
C THR A 246 10.57 -4.59 2.25
N ALA A 247 9.62 -3.85 1.65
CA ALA A 247 9.92 -2.82 0.66
C ALA A 247 10.78 -1.69 1.25
N GLY A 248 10.47 -1.22 2.46
CA GLY A 248 11.28 -0.25 3.19
C GLY A 248 12.72 -0.75 3.40
N SER A 249 12.90 -1.99 3.84
CA SER A 249 14.22 -2.60 3.97
C SER A 249 14.99 -2.63 2.65
N ASN A 250 14.30 -2.96 1.56
CA ASN A 250 14.87 -3.06 0.23
C ASN A 250 15.24 -1.71 -0.39
N MET A 251 14.65 -0.61 0.07
CA MET A 251 15.14 0.73 -0.29
C MET A 251 16.56 0.98 0.25
N ALA A 252 16.98 0.25 1.29
CA ALA A 252 18.37 0.23 1.75
C ALA A 252 19.20 -0.95 1.18
N LEU A 253 18.71 -1.61 0.14
CA LEU A 253 19.23 -2.89 -0.36
C LEU A 253 19.36 -3.95 0.75
N SER A 254 18.42 -3.95 1.71
CA SER A 254 18.45 -4.82 2.90
C SER A 254 19.69 -4.66 3.79
N ARG A 255 20.45 -3.56 3.65
CA ARG A 255 21.67 -3.32 4.45
C ARG A 255 21.38 -2.64 5.77
N LYS A 256 22.02 -3.11 6.83
CA LYS A 256 21.95 -2.49 8.16
C LYS A 256 22.82 -1.22 8.24
N PRO A 257 22.46 -0.25 9.10
CA PRO A 257 21.29 -0.27 10.00
C PRO A 257 19.99 0.18 9.31
N LEU A 258 20.08 0.87 8.16
CA LEU A 258 18.92 1.52 7.53
C LEU A 258 17.82 0.54 7.12
N GLY A 259 18.15 -0.66 6.64
CA GLY A 259 17.16 -1.67 6.25
C GLY A 259 16.23 -2.06 7.39
N GLU A 260 16.76 -2.29 8.60
CA GLU A 260 15.94 -2.63 9.78
C GLU A 260 15.09 -1.44 10.23
N ILE A 261 15.68 -0.24 10.22
CA ILE A 261 14.99 1.00 10.61
C ILE A 261 13.84 1.29 9.67
N PHE A 262 14.08 1.22 8.35
CA PHE A 262 13.07 1.44 7.33
C PHE A 262 11.99 0.35 7.38
N GLN A 263 12.36 -0.91 7.65
CA GLN A 263 11.39 -1.98 7.80
C GLN A 263 10.38 -1.71 8.91
N ILE A 264 10.85 -1.34 10.10
CA ILE A 264 9.98 -1.07 11.24
C ILE A 264 9.18 0.22 11.00
N GLY A 265 9.84 1.29 10.52
CA GLY A 265 9.23 2.59 10.31
C GLY A 265 8.12 2.55 9.27
N MET A 266 8.38 1.94 8.10
CA MET A 266 7.39 1.80 7.02
C MET A 266 6.26 0.86 7.42
N GLY A 267 6.57 -0.26 8.07
CA GLY A 267 5.55 -1.20 8.54
C GLY A 267 4.59 -0.56 9.56
N LYS A 268 5.10 0.22 10.50
CA LYS A 268 4.26 0.91 11.51
C LYS A 268 3.48 2.09 10.91
N ALA A 269 4.08 2.84 10.00
CA ALA A 269 3.38 3.92 9.31
C ALA A 269 2.24 3.40 8.42
N SER A 270 2.42 2.27 7.73
CA SER A 270 1.37 1.67 6.90
C SER A 270 0.19 1.15 7.73
N GLU A 271 0.45 0.56 8.90
CA GLU A 271 -0.61 0.18 9.84
C GLU A 271 -1.44 1.38 10.30
N SER A 272 -0.78 2.52 10.58
CA SER A 272 -1.46 3.76 10.94
C SER A 272 -2.33 4.29 9.81
N VAL A 273 -1.86 4.23 8.56
CA VAL A 273 -2.65 4.61 7.37
C VAL A 273 -3.85 3.67 7.19
N GLY A 274 -3.67 2.37 7.44
CA GLY A 274 -4.75 1.37 7.36
C GLY A 274 -5.97 1.75 8.21
N CYS A 275 -5.75 2.26 9.43
CA CYS A 275 -6.84 2.76 10.28
C CYS A 275 -7.61 3.94 9.64
N GLY A 276 -6.92 4.86 8.95
CA GLY A 276 -7.57 5.96 8.23
C GLY A 276 -8.37 5.48 7.02
N ASN A 277 -7.82 4.53 6.26
CA ASN A 277 -8.50 3.92 5.12
C ASN A 277 -9.80 3.22 5.56
N GLU A 278 -9.80 2.51 6.69
CA GLU A 278 -11.01 1.87 7.21
C GLU A 278 -12.11 2.86 7.56
N ILE A 279 -11.74 4.07 8.01
CA ILE A 279 -12.69 5.16 8.28
C ILE A 279 -13.23 5.72 6.96
N GLU A 280 -12.37 5.95 5.98
CA GLU A 280 -12.75 6.37 4.63
C GLU A 280 -13.74 5.39 4.00
N ASP A 281 -13.40 4.10 4.00
CA ASP A 281 -14.24 2.99 3.52
C ASP A 281 -15.59 2.99 4.25
N SER A 282 -15.58 3.15 5.59
CA SER A 282 -16.83 3.14 6.37
C SER A 282 -17.76 4.31 6.04
N ILE A 283 -17.22 5.48 5.68
CA ILE A 283 -18.02 6.62 5.24
C ILE A 283 -18.61 6.35 3.86
N ARG A 284 -17.81 5.82 2.93
CA ARG A 284 -18.22 5.51 1.55
C ARG A 284 -19.32 4.46 1.52
N ASP A 285 -19.10 3.36 2.23
CA ASP A 285 -19.94 2.16 2.15
C ASP A 285 -21.11 2.19 3.13
N LYS A 286 -21.11 3.17 4.05
CA LYS A 286 -22.10 3.28 5.14
C LYS A 286 -22.22 2.01 5.98
N ALA A 287 -21.12 1.25 6.06
CA ALA A 287 -20.98 0.02 6.82
C ALA A 287 -19.56 -0.07 7.34
N ILE A 288 -19.35 -0.75 8.46
CA ILE A 288 -18.00 -0.94 9.00
C ILE A 288 -17.32 -2.09 8.25
N LYS A 289 -16.08 -1.86 7.77
CA LYS A 289 -15.28 -2.87 7.08
C LYS A 289 -15.08 -4.13 7.93
N ILE A 290 -15.05 -5.30 7.27
CA ILE A 290 -14.85 -6.60 7.92
C ILE A 290 -13.67 -7.34 7.26
N PRO A 291 -12.68 -7.82 8.02
CA PRO A 291 -12.38 -7.46 9.42
C PRO A 291 -11.78 -6.05 9.50
N SER A 292 -11.90 -5.38 10.65
CA SER A 292 -11.29 -4.06 10.86
C SER A 292 -11.15 -3.67 12.33
N TRP A 293 -10.28 -2.70 12.65
CA TRP A 293 -10.18 -2.16 14.02
C TRP A 293 -11.48 -1.49 14.47
N PRO A 294 -12.16 -0.65 13.65
CA PRO A 294 -13.47 -0.11 13.99
C PRO A 294 -14.48 -1.19 14.35
N LEU A 295 -14.54 -2.31 13.63
CA LEU A 295 -15.46 -3.39 13.94
C LEU A 295 -15.14 -4.01 15.30
N TYR A 296 -13.90 -4.43 15.48
CA TYR A 296 -13.45 -5.09 16.70
C TYR A 296 -13.77 -4.26 17.95
N TYR A 297 -13.40 -2.97 17.94
CA TYR A 297 -13.67 -2.10 19.08
C TYR A 297 -15.15 -1.75 19.24
N SER A 298 -15.92 -1.64 18.16
CA SER A 298 -17.37 -1.40 18.25
C SER A 298 -18.09 -2.55 18.94
N LEU A 299 -17.71 -3.79 18.62
CA LEU A 299 -18.26 -4.99 19.25
C LEU A 299 -17.81 -5.10 20.72
N LEU A 300 -16.52 -4.83 20.99
CA LEU A 300 -15.96 -4.87 22.35
C LEU A 300 -16.64 -3.87 23.28
N GLU A 301 -16.86 -2.64 22.83
CA GLU A 301 -17.44 -1.55 23.62
C GLU A 301 -18.97 -1.52 23.58
N ASN A 302 -19.58 -2.32 22.70
CA ASN A 302 -21.00 -2.23 22.33
C ASN A 302 -21.42 -0.79 21.96
N ASP A 303 -20.54 -0.06 21.27
CA ASP A 303 -20.73 1.33 20.88
C ASP A 303 -19.86 1.66 19.65
N VAL A 304 -20.51 1.93 18.52
CA VAL A 304 -19.84 2.26 17.26
C VAL A 304 -18.95 3.50 17.39
N ARG A 305 -19.41 4.54 18.09
CA ARG A 305 -18.64 5.79 18.21
C ARG A 305 -17.34 5.55 18.97
N LYS A 306 -17.42 4.86 20.11
CA LYS A 306 -16.23 4.45 20.86
C LYS A 306 -15.33 3.54 20.05
N GLY A 307 -15.89 2.66 19.22
CA GLY A 307 -15.14 1.81 18.30
C GLY A 307 -14.18 2.61 17.42
N PHE A 308 -14.68 3.67 16.77
CA PHE A 308 -13.87 4.56 15.96
C PHE A 308 -12.89 5.43 16.78
N ASP A 309 -13.25 5.88 17.99
CA ASP A 309 -12.34 6.59 18.90
C ASP A 309 -11.12 5.71 19.28
N LEU A 310 -11.35 4.42 19.57
CA LEU A 310 -10.30 3.47 19.91
C LEU A 310 -9.42 3.14 18.69
N THR A 311 -10.00 3.06 17.49
CA THR A 311 -9.23 2.94 16.24
C THR A 311 -8.27 4.12 16.05
N MET A 312 -8.69 5.35 16.35
CA MET A 312 -7.79 6.51 16.30
C MET A 312 -6.63 6.39 17.29
N LYS A 313 -6.88 5.92 18.53
CA LYS A 313 -5.80 5.65 19.50
C LYS A 313 -4.84 4.56 19.01
N LYS A 314 -5.36 3.50 18.37
CA LYS A 314 -4.53 2.44 17.78
C LYS A 314 -3.66 3.00 16.65
N SER A 315 -4.22 3.86 15.80
CA SER A 315 -3.47 4.56 14.74
C SER A 315 -2.35 5.43 15.31
N GLU A 316 -2.62 6.21 16.36
CA GLU A 316 -1.61 7.02 17.06
C GLU A 316 -0.50 6.15 17.67
N ALA A 317 -0.84 4.99 18.24
CA ALA A 317 0.14 4.05 18.79
C ALA A 317 1.06 3.49 17.69
N TYR A 318 0.52 3.13 16.52
CA TYR A 318 1.32 2.71 15.38
C TYR A 318 2.26 3.83 14.91
N LEU A 319 1.74 5.04 14.71
CA LEU A 319 2.56 6.17 14.26
C LEU A 319 3.62 6.57 15.28
N SER A 320 3.34 6.45 16.58
CA SER A 320 4.33 6.61 17.64
C SER A 320 5.46 5.58 17.52
N GLY A 321 5.11 4.33 17.24
CA GLY A 321 6.09 3.27 16.93
C GLY A 321 6.98 3.63 15.74
N ALA A 322 6.39 4.13 14.66
CA ALA A 322 7.15 4.61 13.50
C ALA A 322 8.09 5.77 13.86
N ARG A 323 7.62 6.75 14.65
CA ARG A 323 8.45 7.90 15.10
C ARG A 323 9.65 7.47 15.94
N LYS A 324 9.50 6.47 16.81
CA LYS A 324 10.63 5.93 17.61
C LYS A 324 11.76 5.37 16.75
N THR A 325 11.47 4.91 15.53
CA THR A 325 12.53 4.43 14.62
C THR A 325 13.45 5.56 14.15
N LEU A 326 12.97 6.81 14.19
CA LEU A 326 13.82 7.96 13.88
C LEU A 326 14.95 8.10 14.90
N ASP A 327 14.72 7.77 16.17
CA ASP A 327 15.75 7.86 17.21
C ASP A 327 16.93 6.91 16.92
N SER A 328 16.68 5.84 16.17
CA SER A 328 17.70 4.88 15.73
C SER A 328 18.42 5.28 14.44
N LEU A 329 17.98 6.33 13.74
CA LEU A 329 18.65 6.79 12.51
C LEU A 329 20.04 7.37 12.85
N PRO A 330 21.07 7.05 12.04
CA PRO A 330 22.39 7.67 12.16
C PRO A 330 22.33 9.20 12.16
N GLU A 331 23.24 9.85 12.90
CA GLU A 331 23.26 11.32 13.02
C GLU A 331 23.41 12.03 11.66
N ASN A 332 24.18 11.44 10.75
CA ASN A 332 24.43 11.96 9.40
C ASN A 332 23.32 11.61 8.39
N PHE A 333 22.21 10.99 8.80
CA PHE A 333 21.12 10.65 7.88
C PHE A 333 20.42 11.91 7.34
N SER A 334 20.47 12.11 6.03
CA SER A 334 20.09 13.36 5.36
C SER A 334 18.58 13.64 5.31
N HIS A 335 17.74 12.60 5.42
CA HIS A 335 16.28 12.66 5.23
C HIS A 335 15.46 12.53 6.52
N ARG A 336 16.06 12.72 7.70
CA ARG A 336 15.30 12.71 8.98
C ARG A 336 14.10 13.67 8.96
N ASN A 337 14.34 14.91 8.52
CA ASN A 337 13.29 15.95 8.43
C ASN A 337 12.19 15.59 7.43
N PHE A 338 12.54 14.89 6.34
CA PHE A 338 11.56 14.39 5.37
C PHE A 338 10.63 13.37 6.03
N LEU A 339 11.18 12.39 6.77
CA LEU A 339 10.38 11.37 7.46
C LEU A 339 9.48 11.98 8.55
N GLU A 340 10.00 12.95 9.31
CA GLU A 340 9.20 13.69 10.30
C GLU A 340 8.01 14.42 9.66
N PHE A 341 8.24 15.05 8.51
CA PHE A 341 7.18 15.69 7.73
C PHE A 341 6.19 14.67 7.17
N LEU A 342 6.67 13.54 6.64
CA LEU A 342 5.83 12.46 6.12
C LEU A 342 4.86 11.94 7.20
N PHE A 343 5.33 11.72 8.43
CA PHE A 343 4.48 11.30 9.53
C PHE A 343 3.39 12.32 9.89
N LEU A 344 3.64 13.63 9.72
CA LEU A 344 2.57 14.63 9.86
C LEU A 344 1.48 14.47 8.80
N THR A 345 1.84 14.03 7.58
CA THR A 345 0.85 13.79 6.52
C THR A 345 -0.03 12.58 6.80
N VAL A 346 0.53 11.53 7.41
CA VAL A 346 -0.23 10.35 7.89
C VAL A 346 -1.18 10.74 9.02
N GLU A 347 -0.67 11.47 10.02
CA GLU A 347 -1.47 11.98 11.15
C GLU A 347 -2.64 12.85 10.64
N HIS A 348 -2.37 13.73 9.67
CA HIS A 348 -3.39 14.55 9.04
C HIS A 348 -4.46 13.73 8.29
N TYR A 349 -4.05 12.71 7.52
CA TYR A 349 -4.97 11.84 6.78
C TYR A 349 -5.97 11.16 7.72
N ASN A 350 -5.48 10.59 8.82
CA ASN A 350 -6.33 9.93 9.83
C ASN A 350 -7.24 10.94 10.55
N GLU A 351 -6.70 12.08 11.00
CA GLU A 351 -7.49 13.15 11.63
C GLU A 351 -8.59 13.68 10.69
N PHE A 352 -8.30 13.78 9.39
CA PHE A 352 -9.23 14.28 8.38
C PHE A 352 -10.44 13.36 8.23
N TRP A 353 -10.21 12.07 7.99
CA TRP A 353 -11.30 11.10 7.78
C TRP A 353 -12.13 10.90 9.03
N PHE A 354 -11.49 10.84 10.20
CA PHE A 354 -12.21 10.76 11.45
C PHE A 354 -13.13 11.98 11.68
N LYS A 355 -12.64 13.19 11.38
CA LYS A 355 -13.47 14.40 11.46
C LYS A 355 -14.60 14.41 10.41
N LYS A 356 -14.38 13.83 9.23
CA LYS A 356 -15.41 13.67 8.21
C LYS A 356 -16.51 12.72 8.67
N LEU A 357 -16.15 11.57 9.27
CA LEU A 357 -17.09 10.63 9.85
C LEU A 357 -17.96 11.31 10.92
N GLN A 358 -17.34 12.06 11.83
CA GLN A 358 -18.06 12.81 12.87
C GLN A 358 -19.10 13.78 12.30
N LYS A 359 -18.83 14.38 11.14
CA LYS A 359 -19.74 15.31 10.47
C LYS A 359 -20.80 14.62 9.61
N ALA A 360 -20.50 13.45 9.06
CA ALA A 360 -21.43 12.68 8.24
C ALA A 360 -22.66 12.22 9.05
N ASN A 361 -22.49 12.03 10.37
CA ASN A 361 -23.56 11.67 11.31
C ASN A 361 -24.32 10.38 10.93
N ILE A 362 -23.60 9.41 10.35
CA ILE A 362 -24.13 8.11 9.87
C ILE A 362 -24.13 7.02 10.96
N TRP A 363 -24.03 7.40 12.24
CA TRP A 363 -23.81 6.47 13.35
C TRP A 363 -24.87 5.37 13.48
N SER A 364 -26.14 5.72 13.25
CA SER A 364 -27.24 4.76 13.28
C SER A 364 -27.20 3.78 12.11
N GLU A 365 -26.77 4.24 10.93
CA GLU A 365 -26.60 3.36 9.75
C GLU A 365 -25.48 2.35 10.01
N LEU A 366 -24.33 2.82 10.52
CA LEU A 366 -23.20 1.96 10.88
C LEU A 366 -23.57 0.91 11.95
N ALA A 367 -24.32 1.31 12.97
CA ALA A 367 -24.78 0.38 14.01
C ALA A 367 -25.78 -0.65 13.48
N ALA A 368 -26.70 -0.24 12.59
CA ALA A 368 -27.68 -1.13 11.98
C ALA A 368 -27.03 -2.20 11.07
N ASN A 369 -25.88 -1.85 10.46
CA ASN A 369 -25.12 -2.71 9.56
C ASN A 369 -24.02 -3.53 10.27
N LEU A 370 -23.96 -3.52 11.60
CA LEU A 370 -23.07 -4.42 12.32
C LEU A 370 -23.43 -5.89 12.04
N PRO A 371 -22.43 -6.78 11.93
CA PRO A 371 -22.70 -8.21 11.83
C PRO A 371 -23.45 -8.70 13.07
N LYS A 372 -24.40 -9.61 12.85
CA LYS A 372 -25.30 -10.15 13.88
C LYS A 372 -24.91 -11.55 14.29
#